data_AF-A0AAU9UJ47-F1
#
_entry.id   AF-A0AAU9UJ47-F1
#
_cell.length_a   1.000
_cell.length_b   1.000
_cell.length_c   1.000
_cell.angle_alpha   90.00
_cell.angle_beta   90.00
_cell.angle_gamma   90.00
#
_symmetry.space_group_name_H-M   'P 1'
#
loop_
_entity.id
_entity.type
_entity.pdbx_description
1 polymer ?
#
loop_
_entity_poly.entity_id
_entity_poly.type
_entity_poly.pdbx_seq_one_letter_code
_entity_poly.pdbx_strand_id
1 'polypeptide(L)'
;MRRTGEEIKERSHYIMYHKGEVAGHRGVGFLVKSKLKSQIIGFEGISDRIAVIHIKLLNYTRTWTIIQIYSPTEQATKTDIDKFYEKLKETTEKYLENNMVLMGDFNAQVGARAAGEEHIIGKYGRGRRSRNGEKLVELLLEQNLCLLNSMFYKKPNNKWTWISPDGKVRNEIDYIITNKVRLFSDTGVVKSLNFNTNHRMVRSCLNETGPEKSRPKTIQINYLRTATKKRDSRDTIENLMKAVNSDMDLNEKYKRIENKIKEKARIHTDKSKKSYLSEKTLKLIEDRRNLLSSKNKKANQKEISNLSNQIRESMRKDRRKRRIDTLENHINRTGGTRKALKELRERGKNGYRS
;
A
#
# COMPACT_ATOMS: atom_id res chain seq x y z
N MET A 1 7.39 22.91 -37.17
CA MET A 1 8.65 23.30 -36.51
C MET A 1 9.32 22.05 -35.96
N ARG A 2 10.48 21.65 -36.51
CA ARG A 2 11.32 20.62 -35.86
C ARG A 2 12.04 21.30 -34.71
N ARG A 3 11.76 20.91 -33.46
CA ARG A 3 12.54 21.35 -32.30
C ARG A 3 13.94 20.74 -32.42
N THR A 4 14.98 21.54 -32.22
CA THR A 4 16.38 21.09 -32.31
C THR A 4 16.64 19.95 -31.33
N GLY A 5 17.27 18.86 -31.82
CA GLY A 5 17.63 17.72 -30.99
C GLY A 5 16.49 16.75 -30.64
N GLU A 6 15.34 16.83 -31.32
CA GLU A 6 14.19 15.95 -31.12
C GLU A 6 13.86 15.22 -32.43
N GLU A 7 13.73 13.89 -32.40
CA GLU A 7 13.33 13.13 -33.59
C GLU A 7 12.52 11.87 -33.26
N ILE A 8 11.56 11.58 -34.15
CA ILE A 8 10.72 10.38 -34.13
C ILE A 8 11.04 9.54 -35.36
N LYS A 9 11.41 8.27 -35.16
CA LYS A 9 11.60 7.28 -36.23
C LYS A 9 10.62 6.13 -36.06
N GLU A 10 9.81 5.91 -37.08
CA GLU A 10 8.99 4.71 -37.16
C GLU A 10 9.78 3.59 -37.86
N ARG A 11 9.76 2.40 -37.26
CA ARG A 11 10.34 1.16 -37.79
C ARG A 11 9.25 0.08 -37.81
N SER A 12 9.53 -1.05 -38.48
CA SER A 12 8.55 -2.13 -38.66
C SER A 12 7.94 -2.66 -37.35
N HIS A 13 8.69 -2.65 -36.24
CA HIS A 13 8.24 -3.26 -34.98
C HIS A 13 8.15 -2.29 -33.80
N TYR A 14 8.71 -1.09 -33.94
CA TYR A 14 8.68 -0.07 -32.90
C TYR A 14 8.71 1.35 -33.48
N ILE A 15 8.24 2.29 -32.67
CA ILE A 15 8.40 3.73 -32.83
C ILE A 15 9.46 4.16 -31.82
N MET A 16 10.49 4.84 -32.31
CA MET A 16 11.53 5.43 -31.51
C MET A 16 11.32 6.92 -31.42
N TYR A 17 11.32 7.45 -30.21
CA TYR A 17 11.41 8.87 -29.94
C TYR A 17 12.71 9.13 -29.20
N HIS A 18 13.43 10.19 -29.56
CA HIS A 18 14.60 10.64 -28.80
C HIS A 18 14.63 12.16 -28.69
N LYS A 19 15.19 12.62 -27.56
CA LYS A 19 15.51 14.02 -27.26
C LYS A 19 16.92 14.07 -26.71
N GLY A 20 17.78 14.84 -27.36
CA GLY A 20 19.14 15.14 -26.93
C GLY A 20 19.64 16.41 -27.62
N GLU A 21 20.38 17.25 -26.92
CA GLU A 21 20.79 18.56 -27.47
C GLU A 21 22.16 18.51 -28.14
N VAL A 22 23.06 17.69 -27.61
CA VAL A 22 24.43 17.55 -28.08
C VAL A 22 24.70 16.08 -28.39
N ALA A 23 25.22 15.79 -29.58
CA ALA A 23 25.56 14.43 -29.98
C ALA A 23 26.59 13.81 -29.02
N GLY A 24 26.35 12.58 -28.59
CA GLY A 24 27.24 11.87 -27.66
C GLY A 24 27.15 12.33 -26.20
N HIS A 25 26.33 13.34 -25.88
CA HIS A 25 26.15 13.83 -24.52
C HIS A 25 24.67 13.75 -24.10
N ARG A 26 24.42 12.98 -23.03
CA ARG A 26 23.09 12.82 -22.43
C ARG A 26 22.08 12.30 -23.47
N GLY A 27 20.79 12.53 -23.22
CA GLY A 27 19.71 12.12 -24.10
C GLY A 27 18.77 11.11 -23.43
N VAL A 28 17.49 11.24 -23.76
CA VAL A 28 16.41 10.38 -23.28
C VAL A 28 15.48 10.04 -24.44
N GLY A 29 14.77 8.92 -24.32
CA GLY A 29 13.92 8.48 -25.40
C GLY A 29 13.00 7.33 -25.02
N PHE A 30 12.11 7.00 -25.95
CA PHE A 30 11.16 5.91 -25.82
C PHE A 30 11.27 4.97 -27.02
N LEU A 31 11.19 3.68 -26.73
CA LEU A 31 10.94 2.64 -27.73
C LEU A 31 9.56 2.05 -27.45
N VAL A 32 8.61 2.29 -28.35
CA VAL A 32 7.21 1.89 -28.22
C VAL A 32 6.88 0.87 -29.29
N LYS A 33 6.30 -0.28 -28.95
CA LYS A 33 5.91 -1.29 -29.96
C LYS A 33 4.93 -0.69 -30.97
N SER A 34 5.10 -0.97 -32.26
CA SER A 34 4.24 -0.39 -33.32
C SER A 34 2.76 -0.71 -33.16
N LYS A 35 2.42 -1.84 -32.51
CA LYS A 35 1.02 -2.17 -32.18
C LYS A 35 0.33 -1.15 -31.26
N LEU A 36 1.11 -0.33 -30.55
CA LEU A 36 0.60 0.72 -29.67
C LEU A 36 0.49 2.08 -30.35
N LYS A 37 0.83 2.19 -31.65
CA LYS A 37 0.87 3.45 -32.39
C LYS A 37 -0.41 4.27 -32.26
N SER A 38 -1.56 3.64 -32.48
CA SER A 38 -2.88 4.30 -32.41
C SER A 38 -3.26 4.78 -31.01
N GLN A 39 -2.54 4.34 -29.98
CA GLN A 39 -2.77 4.70 -28.58
C GLN A 39 -1.82 5.81 -28.12
N ILE A 40 -0.78 6.13 -28.89
CA ILE A 40 0.12 7.25 -28.58
C ILE A 40 -0.64 8.55 -28.89
N ILE A 41 -0.81 9.39 -27.87
CA ILE A 41 -1.38 10.74 -28.04
C ILE A 41 -0.28 11.70 -28.51
N GLY A 42 0.93 11.59 -27.96
CA GLY A 42 2.05 12.44 -28.36
C GLY A 42 3.30 12.21 -27.52
N PHE A 43 4.39 12.76 -28.02
CA PHE A 43 5.67 12.89 -27.33
C PHE A 43 5.94 14.37 -27.03
N GLU A 44 6.65 14.64 -25.94
CA GLU A 44 7.09 15.97 -25.57
C GLU A 44 8.52 15.93 -25.02
N GLY A 45 9.45 16.59 -25.69
CA GLY A 45 10.79 16.85 -25.16
C GLY A 45 10.80 18.07 -24.25
N ILE A 46 11.10 17.86 -22.96
CA ILE A 46 11.21 18.93 -21.97
C ILE A 46 12.66 19.45 -21.90
N SER A 47 13.64 18.54 -21.89
CA SER A 47 15.07 18.83 -21.95
C SER A 47 15.84 17.62 -22.52
N ASP A 48 17.15 17.75 -22.71
CA ASP A 48 18.07 16.62 -22.99
C ASP A 48 18.05 15.48 -21.93
N ARG A 49 17.40 15.72 -20.78
CA ARG A 49 17.31 14.81 -19.63
C ARG A 49 15.89 14.43 -19.24
N ILE A 50 14.85 15.05 -19.82
CA ILE A 50 13.44 14.78 -19.50
C ILE A 50 12.63 14.70 -20.79
N ALA A 51 11.99 13.55 -20.99
CA ALA A 51 11.08 13.30 -22.10
C ALA A 51 9.77 12.72 -21.59
N VAL A 52 8.67 13.08 -22.26
CA VAL A 52 7.33 12.64 -21.88
C VAL A 52 6.66 11.96 -23.07
N ILE A 53 5.93 10.89 -22.80
CA ILE A 53 5.00 10.28 -23.74
C ILE A 53 3.62 10.16 -23.09
N HIS A 54 2.59 10.52 -23.85
CA HIS A 54 1.20 10.32 -23.48
C HIS A 54 0.62 9.14 -24.26
N ILE A 55 0.05 8.17 -23.55
CA ILE A 55 -0.57 6.98 -24.14
C ILE A 55 -1.99 6.79 -23.56
N LYS A 56 -2.97 6.56 -24.43
CA LYS A 56 -4.32 6.13 -24.06
C LYS A 56 -4.45 4.61 -24.15
N LEU A 57 -4.29 3.93 -23.02
CA LEU A 57 -4.49 2.48 -22.95
C LEU A 57 -6.00 2.16 -22.93
N LEU A 58 -6.45 1.21 -23.76
CA LEU A 58 -7.87 0.89 -23.96
C LEU A 58 -8.61 0.49 -22.66
N ASN A 59 -7.93 -0.24 -21.78
CA ASN A 59 -8.52 -0.73 -20.52
C ASN A 59 -8.49 0.29 -19.38
N TYR A 60 -8.06 1.53 -19.66
CA TYR A 60 -7.87 2.58 -18.67
C TYR A 60 -8.61 3.86 -19.07
N THR A 61 -9.37 4.41 -18.12
CA THR A 61 -10.17 5.62 -18.36
C THR A 61 -9.30 6.87 -18.48
N ARG A 62 -8.25 6.99 -17.67
CA ARG A 62 -7.32 8.12 -17.70
C ARG A 62 -6.15 7.86 -18.66
N THR A 63 -5.64 8.95 -19.24
CA THR A 63 -4.39 8.94 -20.02
C THR A 63 -3.22 8.53 -19.13
N TRP A 64 -2.29 7.77 -19.69
CA TRP A 64 -1.02 7.48 -19.07
C TRP A 64 0.02 8.50 -19.54
N THR A 65 0.67 9.16 -18.59
CA THR A 65 1.85 9.99 -18.81
C THR A 65 3.06 9.22 -18.32
N ILE A 66 3.98 8.89 -19.22
CA ILE A 66 5.26 8.28 -18.86
C ILE A 66 6.34 9.34 -19.05
N ILE A 67 7.06 9.65 -17.98
CA ILE A 67 8.15 10.61 -17.93
C ILE A 67 9.44 9.80 -17.83
N GLN A 68 10.29 9.86 -18.85
CA GLN A 68 11.62 9.28 -18.86
C GLN A 68 12.63 10.35 -18.47
N ILE A 69 13.51 10.03 -17.52
CA ILE A 69 14.52 10.94 -17.03
C ILE A 69 15.95 10.38 -17.08
N TYR A 70 16.90 11.29 -17.12
CA TYR A 70 18.30 11.07 -16.81
C TYR A 70 18.80 12.18 -15.89
N SER A 71 18.78 11.93 -14.59
CA SER A 71 19.16 12.91 -13.56
C SER A 71 20.67 13.21 -13.57
N PRO A 72 21.10 14.44 -13.23
CA PRO A 72 22.51 14.74 -13.00
C PRO A 72 23.14 13.84 -11.92
N THR A 73 24.42 13.53 -12.08
CA THR A 73 25.18 12.76 -11.08
C THR A 73 25.39 13.57 -9.80
N GLU A 74 25.77 12.92 -8.70
CA GLU A 74 26.09 13.63 -7.45
C GLU A 74 27.31 14.58 -7.59
N GLN A 75 28.11 14.44 -8.63
CA GLN A 75 29.25 15.32 -8.92
C GLN A 75 28.84 16.60 -9.65
N ALA A 76 27.60 16.68 -10.15
CA ALA A 76 27.09 17.88 -10.79
C ALA A 76 27.00 19.04 -9.79
N THR A 77 27.00 20.27 -10.32
CA THR A 77 26.85 21.46 -9.49
C THR A 77 25.49 21.46 -8.81
N LYS A 78 25.41 22.07 -7.60
CA LYS A 78 24.14 22.22 -6.89
C LYS A 78 23.08 22.90 -7.78
N THR A 79 23.50 23.93 -8.52
CA THR A 79 22.65 24.67 -9.46
C THR A 79 22.06 23.77 -10.54
N ASP A 80 22.85 22.86 -11.13
CA ASP A 80 22.35 21.94 -12.16
C ASP A 80 21.35 20.92 -11.60
N ILE A 81 21.63 20.41 -10.39
CA ILE A 81 20.73 19.49 -9.68
C ILE A 81 19.41 20.19 -9.36
N ASP A 82 19.46 21.38 -8.76
CA ASP A 82 18.26 22.13 -8.37
C ASP A 82 17.41 22.50 -9.60
N LYS A 83 18.03 23.00 -10.69
CA LYS A 83 17.33 23.28 -11.97
C LYS A 83 16.67 22.03 -12.56
N PHE A 84 17.33 20.88 -12.48
CA PHE A 84 16.75 19.62 -12.96
C PHE A 84 15.53 19.21 -12.14
N TYR A 85 15.63 19.23 -10.80
CA TYR A 85 14.52 18.84 -9.93
C TYR A 85 13.36 19.82 -9.97
N GLU A 86 13.61 21.13 -10.13
CA GLU A 86 12.57 22.13 -10.38
C GLU A 86 11.82 21.84 -11.68
N LYS A 87 12.54 21.62 -12.78
CA LYS A 87 11.92 21.26 -14.07
C LYS A 87 11.14 19.94 -14.00
N LEU A 88 11.68 18.96 -13.28
CA LEU A 88 11.01 17.68 -13.06
C LEU A 88 9.72 17.85 -12.24
N LYS A 89 9.76 18.67 -11.19
CA LYS A 89 8.59 19.01 -10.37
C LYS A 89 7.50 19.66 -11.20
N GLU A 90 7.82 20.71 -11.96
CA GLU A 90 6.88 21.36 -12.88
C GLU A 90 6.25 20.36 -13.86
N THR A 91 7.07 19.45 -14.40
CA THR A 91 6.60 18.42 -15.34
C THR A 91 5.66 17.42 -14.67
N THR A 92 5.96 17.00 -13.44
CA THR A 92 5.07 16.11 -12.68
C THR A 92 3.76 16.80 -12.30
N GLU A 93 3.80 18.06 -11.86
CA GLU A 93 2.61 18.83 -11.46
C GLU A 93 1.67 19.06 -12.64
N LYS A 94 2.23 19.39 -13.82
CA LYS A 94 1.48 19.55 -15.08
C LYS A 94 0.61 18.34 -15.41
N TYR A 95 1.01 17.14 -15.00
CA TYR A 95 0.35 15.87 -15.36
C TYR A 95 -0.19 15.09 -14.16
N LEU A 96 -0.39 15.73 -13.01
CA LEU A 96 -0.81 15.07 -11.76
C LEU A 96 -2.15 14.33 -11.89
N GLU A 97 -3.06 14.83 -12.74
CA GLU A 97 -4.37 14.22 -13.00
C GLU A 97 -4.29 12.93 -13.84
N ASN A 98 -3.18 12.67 -14.51
CA ASN A 98 -3.01 11.46 -15.32
C ASN A 98 -2.58 10.25 -14.47
N ASN A 99 -2.66 9.06 -15.06
CA ASN A 99 -1.93 7.92 -14.53
C ASN A 99 -0.45 8.13 -14.87
N MET A 100 0.39 8.34 -13.87
CA MET A 100 1.76 8.76 -14.08
C MET A 100 2.74 7.61 -13.83
N VAL A 101 3.72 7.46 -14.71
CA VAL A 101 4.93 6.68 -14.48
C VAL A 101 6.12 7.60 -14.68
N LEU A 102 6.94 7.76 -13.66
CA LEU A 102 8.24 8.42 -13.74
C LEU A 102 9.31 7.33 -13.71
N MET A 103 10.18 7.28 -14.72
CA MET A 103 11.19 6.22 -14.86
C MET A 103 12.50 6.74 -15.43
N GLY A 104 13.57 5.97 -15.23
CA GLY A 104 14.89 6.25 -15.78
C GLY A 104 15.99 6.12 -14.76
N ASP A 105 17.12 6.76 -15.06
CA ASP A 105 18.29 6.83 -14.16
C ASP A 105 18.20 8.10 -13.33
N PHE A 106 18.05 7.94 -12.02
CA PHE A 106 17.92 9.04 -11.07
C PHE A 106 19.26 9.47 -10.48
N ASN A 107 20.33 8.71 -10.73
CA ASN A 107 21.63 8.91 -10.08
C ASN A 107 21.48 9.11 -8.56
N ALA A 108 20.57 8.34 -7.95
CA ALA A 108 20.12 8.53 -6.59
C ALA A 108 19.97 7.17 -5.88
N GLN A 109 20.53 7.03 -4.69
CA GLN A 109 20.22 5.92 -3.78
C GLN A 109 19.18 6.39 -2.78
N VAL A 110 17.96 5.84 -2.85
CA VAL A 110 16.85 6.21 -1.94
C VAL A 110 17.03 5.59 -0.55
N GLY A 111 17.67 4.43 -0.48
CA GLY A 111 17.96 3.74 0.78
C GLY A 111 16.77 2.96 1.35
N ALA A 112 16.92 2.57 2.62
CA ALA A 112 15.82 2.04 3.42
C ALA A 112 14.81 3.15 3.76
N ARG A 113 13.53 2.78 3.89
CA ARG A 113 12.47 3.73 4.30
C ARG A 113 12.74 4.26 5.71
N ALA A 114 12.54 5.55 5.91
CA ALA A 114 12.44 6.20 7.21
C ALA A 114 10.98 6.22 7.70
N ALA A 115 10.76 6.64 8.95
CA ALA A 115 9.42 6.82 9.50
C ALA A 115 8.68 7.95 8.78
N GLY A 116 7.41 7.73 8.42
CA GLY A 116 6.58 8.69 7.68
C GLY A 116 6.64 8.52 6.16
N GLU A 117 7.57 7.72 5.65
CA GLU A 117 7.75 7.49 4.20
C GLU A 117 7.00 6.24 3.71
N GLU A 118 6.19 5.58 4.54
CA GLU A 118 5.58 4.27 4.22
C GLU A 118 4.65 4.30 3.01
N HIS A 119 4.15 5.49 2.65
CA HIS A 119 3.27 5.71 1.51
C HIS A 119 4.03 5.91 0.18
N ILE A 120 5.30 6.34 0.23
CA ILE A 120 6.14 6.56 -0.95
C ILE A 120 7.22 5.48 -1.13
N ILE A 121 7.74 4.90 -0.05
CA ILE A 121 8.79 3.89 -0.06
C ILE A 121 8.28 2.63 0.64
N GLY A 122 8.27 1.54 -0.12
CA GLY A 122 7.90 0.22 0.35
C GLY A 122 8.92 -0.40 1.30
N LYS A 123 8.46 -1.43 2.01
CA LYS A 123 9.24 -2.15 3.02
C LYS A 123 10.51 -2.86 2.50
N TYR A 124 10.71 -2.90 1.17
CA TYR A 124 11.88 -3.53 0.56
C TYR A 124 12.91 -2.52 0.03
N GLY A 125 12.76 -1.22 0.35
CA GLY A 125 13.86 -0.24 0.24
C GLY A 125 15.07 -0.68 1.09
N ARG A 126 16.29 -0.46 0.58
CA ARG A 126 17.53 -0.92 1.21
C ARG A 126 18.68 0.03 0.89
N GLY A 127 19.74 -0.06 1.68
CA GLY A 127 20.95 0.74 1.51
C GLY A 127 20.87 2.07 2.23
N ARG A 128 21.93 2.86 2.08
CA ARG A 128 22.02 4.21 2.64
C ARG A 128 21.44 5.21 1.64
N ARG A 129 20.77 6.24 2.16
CA ARG A 129 20.31 7.35 1.34
C ARG A 129 21.48 8.25 0.95
N SER A 130 21.52 8.58 -0.33
CA SER A 130 22.48 9.51 -0.93
C SER A 130 21.94 10.95 -0.96
N ARG A 131 22.75 11.94 -1.33
CA ARG A 131 22.29 13.35 -1.40
C ARG A 131 21.23 13.53 -2.48
N ASN A 132 21.45 12.92 -3.66
CA ASN A 132 20.45 12.89 -4.71
C ASN A 132 19.23 12.03 -4.30
N GLY A 133 19.43 11.04 -3.43
CA GLY A 133 18.37 10.26 -2.80
C GLY A 133 17.42 11.12 -1.99
N GLU A 134 17.94 12.06 -1.21
CA GLU A 134 17.11 12.99 -0.41
C GLU A 134 16.23 13.86 -1.32
N LYS A 135 16.81 14.46 -2.36
CA LYS A 135 16.08 15.26 -3.37
C LYS A 135 14.97 14.46 -4.05
N LEU A 136 15.23 13.20 -4.38
CA LEU A 136 14.20 12.33 -4.94
C LEU A 136 13.08 12.07 -3.92
N VAL A 137 13.41 11.79 -2.66
CA VAL A 137 12.40 11.57 -1.61
C VAL A 137 11.55 12.80 -1.36
N GLU A 138 12.14 14.00 -1.31
CA GLU A 138 11.42 15.27 -1.24
C GLU A 138 10.37 15.38 -2.35
N LEU A 139 10.77 15.15 -3.61
CA LEU A 139 9.85 15.14 -4.75
C LEU A 139 8.73 14.09 -4.60
N LEU A 140 9.06 12.89 -4.13
CA LEU A 140 8.09 11.81 -3.94
C LEU A 140 7.03 12.17 -2.88
N LEU A 141 7.45 12.79 -1.78
CA LEU A 141 6.57 13.26 -0.72
C LEU A 141 5.64 14.37 -1.24
N GLU A 142 6.19 15.37 -1.91
CA GLU A 142 5.43 16.52 -2.43
C GLU A 142 4.37 16.08 -3.45
N GLN A 143 4.72 15.15 -4.35
CA GLN A 143 3.87 14.74 -5.47
C GLN A 143 3.06 13.46 -5.18
N ASN A 144 3.16 12.93 -3.95
CA ASN A 144 2.53 11.67 -3.53
C ASN A 144 2.80 10.50 -4.51
N LEU A 145 4.07 10.36 -4.89
CA LEU A 145 4.56 9.37 -5.84
C LEU A 145 5.26 8.22 -5.10
N CYS A 146 5.04 6.99 -5.55
CA CYS A 146 5.56 5.81 -4.86
C CYS A 146 6.58 5.05 -5.72
N LEU A 147 7.68 4.65 -5.08
CA LEU A 147 8.82 3.95 -5.65
C LEU A 147 8.54 2.44 -5.79
N LEU A 148 8.16 1.98 -6.98
CA LEU A 148 7.76 0.59 -7.21
C LEU A 148 8.87 -0.42 -6.90
N ASN A 149 10.13 -0.08 -7.16
CA ASN A 149 11.30 -0.92 -6.85
C ASN A 149 11.37 -1.36 -5.37
N SER A 150 10.78 -0.57 -4.46
CA SER A 150 10.75 -0.84 -3.03
C SER A 150 9.48 -1.56 -2.55
N MET A 151 8.47 -1.71 -3.43
CA MET A 151 7.17 -2.31 -3.10
C MET A 151 7.18 -3.84 -3.22
N PHE A 152 8.01 -4.39 -4.10
CA PHE A 152 8.08 -5.83 -4.37
C PHE A 152 9.37 -6.44 -3.83
N TYR A 153 9.27 -7.63 -3.24
CA TYR A 153 10.45 -8.32 -2.74
C TYR A 153 11.34 -8.78 -3.89
N LYS A 154 12.64 -8.47 -3.81
CA LYS A 154 13.68 -9.02 -4.67
C LYS A 154 14.85 -9.49 -3.82
N LYS A 155 15.50 -10.58 -4.26
CA LYS A 155 16.77 -11.03 -3.67
C LYS A 155 17.83 -9.91 -3.81
N PRO A 156 18.75 -9.74 -2.85
CA PRO A 156 19.78 -8.69 -2.89
C PRO A 156 20.51 -8.57 -4.25
N ASN A 157 20.95 -9.69 -4.82
CA ASN A 157 21.67 -9.71 -6.10
C ASN A 157 20.83 -9.25 -7.30
N ASN A 158 19.51 -9.17 -7.15
CA ASN A 158 18.56 -8.74 -8.19
C ASN A 158 18.05 -7.30 -7.96
N LYS A 159 18.66 -6.52 -7.06
CA LYS A 159 18.26 -5.13 -6.78
C LYS A 159 19.13 -4.08 -7.47
N TRP A 160 20.44 -4.29 -7.54
CA TRP A 160 21.34 -3.31 -8.13
C TRP A 160 20.96 -3.04 -9.60
N THR A 161 21.06 -1.82 -10.07
CA THR A 161 20.78 -1.46 -11.47
C THR A 161 22.01 -0.91 -12.15
N TRP A 162 23.05 -0.56 -11.39
CA TRP A 162 24.32 -0.07 -11.89
C TRP A 162 25.50 -0.75 -11.19
N ILE A 163 26.58 -0.98 -11.92
CA ILE A 163 27.87 -1.43 -11.39
C ILE A 163 28.97 -0.43 -11.75
N SER A 164 29.91 -0.19 -10.83
CA SER A 164 31.06 0.68 -11.10
C SER A 164 31.96 0.11 -12.20
N PRO A 165 32.71 0.96 -12.93
CA PRO A 165 33.64 0.50 -13.98
C PRO A 165 34.67 -0.52 -13.49
N ASP A 166 35.09 -0.44 -12.22
CA ASP A 166 36.01 -1.39 -11.60
C ASP A 166 35.33 -2.67 -11.06
N GLY A 167 34.02 -2.79 -11.22
CA GLY A 167 33.22 -3.96 -10.83
C GLY A 167 32.96 -4.11 -9.33
N LYS A 168 33.44 -3.20 -8.49
CA LYS A 168 33.43 -3.36 -7.02
C LYS A 168 32.14 -2.88 -6.36
N VAL A 169 31.53 -1.83 -6.89
CA VAL A 169 30.37 -1.16 -6.29
C VAL A 169 29.12 -1.45 -7.12
N ARG A 170 28.02 -1.79 -6.45
CA ARG A 170 26.73 -2.07 -7.08
C ARG A 170 25.64 -1.27 -6.39
N ASN A 171 24.95 -0.44 -7.16
CA ASN A 171 23.95 0.49 -6.65
C ASN A 171 22.61 0.28 -7.34
N GLU A 172 21.52 0.58 -6.64
CA GLU A 172 20.17 0.72 -7.21
C GLU A 172 19.96 2.22 -7.44
N ILE A 173 19.94 2.67 -8.69
CA ILE A 173 19.80 4.09 -9.10
C ILE A 173 18.80 4.30 -10.23
N ASP A 174 18.35 3.21 -10.86
CA ASP A 174 17.32 3.21 -11.90
C ASP A 174 15.99 2.78 -11.28
N TYR A 175 14.97 3.63 -11.40
CA TYR A 175 13.70 3.42 -10.71
C TYR A 175 12.51 3.54 -11.64
N ILE A 176 11.41 2.93 -11.20
CA ILE A 176 10.07 3.16 -11.73
C ILE A 176 9.20 3.63 -10.58
N ILE A 177 8.56 4.77 -10.77
CA ILE A 177 7.83 5.54 -9.76
C ILE A 177 6.42 5.83 -10.32
N THR A 178 5.38 5.80 -9.47
CA THR A 178 4.01 6.01 -9.94
C THR A 178 3.07 6.55 -8.87
N ASN A 179 2.01 7.25 -9.29
CA ASN A 179 0.84 7.57 -8.47
C ASN A 179 -0.23 6.44 -8.45
N LYS A 180 -0.01 5.32 -9.16
CA LYS A 180 -0.97 4.20 -9.30
C LYS A 180 -0.39 2.83 -8.93
N VAL A 181 0.20 2.71 -7.74
CA VAL A 181 0.86 1.47 -7.27
C VAL A 181 0.02 0.21 -7.43
N ARG A 182 -1.28 0.28 -7.14
CA ARG A 182 -2.21 -0.87 -7.19
C ARG A 182 -2.41 -1.46 -8.59
N LEU A 183 -1.98 -0.76 -9.64
CA LEU A 183 -2.07 -1.21 -11.02
C LEU A 183 -0.89 -2.10 -11.43
N PHE A 184 0.16 -2.15 -10.62
CA PHE A 184 1.38 -2.90 -10.92
C PHE A 184 1.44 -4.18 -10.08
N SER A 185 1.85 -5.28 -10.70
CA SER A 185 1.97 -6.61 -10.06
C SER A 185 3.40 -6.98 -9.69
N ASP A 186 4.39 -6.42 -10.39
CA ASP A 186 5.81 -6.68 -10.11
C ASP A 186 6.69 -5.53 -10.60
N THR A 187 7.85 -5.33 -9.97
CA THR A 187 8.91 -4.43 -10.48
C THR A 187 10.29 -4.98 -10.10
N GLY A 188 11.20 -5.07 -11.05
CA GLY A 188 12.59 -5.46 -10.81
C GLY A 188 13.43 -5.63 -12.07
N VAL A 189 14.67 -6.05 -11.90
CA VAL A 189 15.63 -6.19 -13.00
C VAL A 189 15.33 -7.39 -13.91
N VAL A 190 15.56 -7.21 -15.21
CA VAL A 190 15.52 -8.29 -16.21
C VAL A 190 16.89 -8.97 -16.26
N LYS A 191 16.91 -10.29 -16.03
CA LYS A 191 18.18 -11.06 -15.94
C LYS A 191 18.67 -11.62 -17.26
N SER A 192 17.76 -11.85 -18.19
CA SER A 192 18.03 -12.54 -19.46
C SER A 192 18.59 -11.62 -20.54
N LEU A 193 18.76 -10.33 -20.24
CA LEU A 193 19.29 -9.35 -21.16
C LEU A 193 20.70 -8.98 -20.71
N ASN A 194 21.68 -9.23 -21.57
CA ASN A 194 23.07 -8.89 -21.36
C ASN A 194 23.48 -7.89 -22.43
N PHE A 195 23.27 -6.61 -22.16
CA PHE A 195 23.77 -5.52 -23.01
C PHE A 195 25.17 -5.13 -22.57
N ASN A 196 25.98 -4.60 -23.48
CA ASN A 196 27.30 -4.06 -23.14
C ASN A 196 27.15 -2.67 -22.47
N THR A 197 26.59 -2.65 -21.26
CA THR A 197 26.43 -1.48 -20.40
C THR A 197 26.67 -1.87 -18.95
N ASN A 198 27.07 -0.90 -18.14
CA ASN A 198 27.15 -1.01 -16.70
C ASN A 198 25.77 -0.92 -16.00
N HIS A 199 24.68 -0.71 -16.75
CA HIS A 199 23.31 -0.73 -16.21
C HIS A 199 22.55 -2.04 -16.49
N ARG A 200 21.57 -2.36 -15.63
CA ARG A 200 20.60 -3.43 -15.83
C ARG A 200 19.22 -2.86 -16.10
N MET A 201 18.53 -3.45 -17.08
CA MET A 201 17.16 -3.06 -17.40
C MET A 201 16.20 -3.33 -16.24
N VAL A 202 15.43 -2.30 -15.86
CA VAL A 202 14.35 -2.39 -14.88
C VAL A 202 13.02 -2.55 -15.61
N ARG A 203 12.17 -3.47 -15.14
CA ARG A 203 10.84 -3.74 -15.71
C ARG A 203 9.79 -3.63 -14.63
N SER A 204 8.67 -2.98 -14.95
CA SER A 204 7.44 -3.04 -14.17
C SER A 204 6.31 -3.68 -14.97
N CYS A 205 5.47 -4.47 -14.31
CA CYS A 205 4.35 -5.19 -14.93
C CYS A 205 3.04 -4.48 -14.58
N LEU A 206 2.46 -3.80 -15.57
CA LEU A 206 1.12 -3.20 -15.46
C LEU A 206 0.06 -4.27 -15.69
N ASN A 207 -0.96 -4.33 -14.83
CA ASN A 207 -2.07 -5.26 -14.97
C ASN A 207 -2.93 -4.92 -16.19
N GLU A 208 -3.44 -5.91 -16.92
CA GLU A 208 -4.23 -5.65 -18.13
C GLU A 208 -5.64 -5.14 -17.82
N THR A 209 -6.21 -5.58 -16.69
CA THR A 209 -7.46 -5.06 -16.16
C THR A 209 -7.15 -3.95 -15.17
N GLY A 210 -7.67 -2.73 -15.42
CA GLY A 210 -7.83 -1.76 -14.35
C GLY A 210 -8.53 -2.42 -13.15
N PRO A 211 -8.29 -1.99 -11.90
CA PRO A 211 -8.90 -2.60 -10.73
C PRO A 211 -10.38 -2.72 -11.02
N GLU A 212 -10.91 -3.94 -10.89
CA GLU A 212 -12.36 -4.12 -10.89
C GLU A 212 -12.89 -3.00 -10.01
N LYS A 213 -13.80 -2.18 -10.55
CA LYS A 213 -14.53 -1.23 -9.71
C LYS A 213 -15.11 -2.11 -8.63
N SER A 214 -14.46 -2.16 -7.46
CA SER A 214 -15.05 -2.75 -6.29
C SER A 214 -16.38 -2.05 -6.26
N ARG A 215 -17.48 -2.81 -6.39
CA ARG A 215 -18.81 -2.27 -6.10
C ARG A 215 -18.59 -1.39 -4.90
N PRO A 216 -18.90 -0.08 -4.96
CA PRO A 216 -18.70 0.78 -3.81
C PRO A 216 -19.29 -0.03 -2.68
N LYS A 217 -18.44 -0.42 -1.72
CA LYS A 217 -18.98 -0.92 -0.48
C LYS A 217 -19.67 0.33 0.00
N THR A 218 -20.95 0.44 -0.28
CA THR A 218 -21.85 1.18 0.56
C THR A 218 -21.59 0.52 1.90
N ILE A 219 -20.65 1.08 2.64
CA ILE A 219 -20.74 1.07 4.07
C ILE A 219 -22.10 1.71 4.22
N GLN A 220 -23.13 0.89 4.41
CA GLN A 220 -24.31 1.36 5.10
C GLN A 220 -23.74 1.80 6.43
N ILE A 221 -23.32 3.07 6.47
CA ILE A 221 -23.33 3.84 7.68
C ILE A 221 -24.81 3.76 8.01
N ASN A 222 -25.16 2.79 8.85
CA ASN A 222 -26.43 2.81 9.53
C ASN A 222 -26.35 4.07 10.39
N TYR A 223 -26.63 5.23 9.78
CA TYR A 223 -27.11 6.38 10.52
C TYR A 223 -28.23 5.82 11.37
N LEU A 224 -28.00 5.83 12.68
CA LEU A 224 -28.83 5.23 13.70
C LEU A 224 -30.31 5.28 13.30
N ARG A 225 -30.85 4.19 12.74
CA ARG A 225 -32.30 4.00 12.64
C ARG A 225 -32.77 3.58 14.03
N THR A 226 -32.72 4.53 14.94
CA THR A 226 -33.40 4.45 16.23
C THR A 226 -33.82 5.87 16.59
N ALA A 227 -35.07 6.20 16.25
CA ALA A 227 -35.77 7.36 16.80
C ALA A 227 -35.77 7.37 18.35
N THR A 228 -35.42 6.25 18.99
CA THR A 228 -35.37 6.05 20.44
C THR A 228 -34.03 6.38 21.12
N LYS A 229 -32.95 6.79 20.41
CA LYS A 229 -31.65 7.17 21.01
C LYS A 229 -31.19 8.62 20.74
N LYS A 230 -32.11 9.51 20.35
CA LYS A 230 -31.79 10.93 20.09
C LYS A 230 -31.50 11.74 21.37
N ARG A 231 -31.98 11.32 22.54
CA ARG A 231 -31.76 12.04 23.83
C ARG A 231 -30.31 11.92 24.32
N ASP A 232 -29.78 10.70 24.46
CA ASP A 232 -28.37 10.47 24.86
C ASP A 232 -27.33 11.19 23.98
N SER A 233 -27.63 11.36 22.69
CA SER A 233 -26.70 11.95 21.72
C SER A 233 -26.65 13.48 21.83
N ARG A 234 -27.77 14.13 22.18
CA ARG A 234 -27.82 15.58 22.40
C ARG A 234 -27.12 15.98 23.69
N ASP A 235 -27.36 15.26 24.77
CA ASP A 235 -26.71 15.52 26.07
C ASP A 235 -25.19 15.33 25.95
N THR A 236 -24.73 14.40 25.12
CA THR A 236 -23.29 14.19 24.89
C THR A 236 -22.65 15.37 24.13
N ILE A 237 -23.34 15.90 23.11
CA ILE A 237 -22.85 17.04 22.33
C ILE A 237 -22.89 18.32 23.16
N GLU A 238 -23.97 18.54 23.92
CA GLU A 238 -24.12 19.72 24.78
C GLU A 238 -23.07 19.73 25.90
N ASN A 239 -22.78 18.56 26.50
CA ASN A 239 -21.72 18.44 27.51
C ASN A 239 -20.31 18.58 26.92
N LEU A 240 -20.07 18.12 25.68
CA LEU A 240 -18.81 18.37 24.96
C LEU A 240 -18.63 19.86 24.65
N MET A 241 -19.70 20.53 24.22
CA MET A 241 -19.69 21.98 23.98
C MET A 241 -19.45 22.77 25.27
N LYS A 242 -20.05 22.37 26.40
CA LYS A 242 -19.76 22.95 27.73
C LYS A 242 -18.30 22.74 28.14
N ALA A 243 -17.70 21.59 27.85
CA ALA A 243 -16.29 21.33 28.15
C ALA A 243 -15.32 22.16 27.28
N VAL A 244 -15.69 22.44 26.03
CA VAL A 244 -14.92 23.31 25.13
C VAL A 244 -15.02 24.79 25.56
N ASN A 245 -16.21 25.21 26.00
CA ASN A 245 -16.53 26.59 26.37
C ASN A 245 -16.23 26.96 27.84
N SER A 246 -15.71 26.04 28.66
CA SER A 246 -15.31 26.35 30.04
C SER A 246 -13.99 27.14 30.10
N ASP A 247 -13.77 27.97 31.12
CA ASP A 247 -12.52 28.74 31.30
C ASP A 247 -11.31 27.92 31.79
N MET A 248 -11.34 26.60 31.59
CA MET A 248 -10.26 25.70 31.99
C MET A 248 -9.05 25.78 31.05
N ASP A 249 -7.89 25.32 31.55
CA ASP A 249 -6.66 25.18 30.77
C ASP A 249 -6.83 24.27 29.53
N LEU A 250 -6.12 24.61 28.45
CA LEU A 250 -6.25 23.98 27.15
C LEU A 250 -5.96 22.48 27.21
N ASN A 251 -4.95 22.07 27.97
CA ASN A 251 -4.57 20.66 28.08
C ASN A 251 -5.62 19.84 28.82
N GLU A 252 -6.29 20.46 29.79
CA GLU A 252 -7.37 19.83 30.56
C GLU A 252 -8.64 19.65 29.72
N LYS A 253 -8.94 20.63 28.85
CA LYS A 253 -9.99 20.52 27.81
C LYS A 253 -9.74 19.34 26.88
N TYR A 254 -8.53 19.22 26.35
CA TYR A 254 -8.15 18.13 25.44
C TYR A 254 -8.31 16.74 26.08
N LYS A 255 -7.81 16.56 27.31
CA LYS A 255 -7.95 15.28 28.03
C LYS A 255 -9.40 14.91 28.29
N ARG A 256 -10.26 15.89 28.60
CA ARG A 256 -11.68 15.65 28.88
C ARG A 256 -12.43 15.20 27.63
N ILE A 257 -12.14 15.82 26.49
CA ILE A 257 -12.67 15.42 25.17
C ILE A 257 -12.19 14.01 24.81
N GLU A 258 -10.88 13.76 24.91
CA GLU A 258 -10.27 12.47 24.57
C GLU A 258 -10.88 11.32 25.39
N ASN A 259 -11.02 11.51 26.70
CA ASN A 259 -11.57 10.49 27.59
C ASN A 259 -13.03 10.15 27.27
N LYS A 260 -13.86 11.14 26.90
CA LYS A 260 -15.25 10.88 26.55
C LYS A 260 -15.43 10.25 25.18
N ILE A 261 -14.58 10.62 24.21
CA ILE A 261 -14.53 9.92 22.92
C ILE A 261 -14.13 8.45 23.15
N LYS A 262 -13.12 8.18 23.99
CA LYS A 262 -12.69 6.81 24.32
C LYS A 262 -13.80 6.01 25.04
N GLU A 263 -14.53 6.62 25.96
CA GLU A 263 -15.64 5.97 26.68
C GLU A 263 -16.77 5.54 25.72
N LYS A 264 -17.20 6.43 24.82
CA LYS A 264 -18.23 6.10 23.82
C LYS A 264 -17.71 5.11 22.77
N ALA A 265 -16.45 5.21 22.39
CA ALA A 265 -15.80 4.25 21.49
C ALA A 265 -15.82 2.83 22.12
N ARG A 266 -15.55 2.71 23.42
CA ARG A 266 -15.62 1.42 24.15
C ARG A 266 -17.01 0.79 24.08
N ILE A 267 -18.06 1.57 24.32
CA ILE A 267 -19.46 1.11 24.21
C ILE A 267 -19.79 0.62 22.78
N HIS A 268 -19.17 1.21 21.75
CA HIS A 268 -19.37 0.81 20.34
C HIS A 268 -18.50 -0.37 19.89
N THR A 269 -17.31 -0.56 20.48
CA THR A 269 -16.45 -1.72 20.19
C THR A 269 -16.90 -2.98 20.90
N ASP A 270 -17.60 -2.85 22.03
CA ASP A 270 -18.30 -3.95 22.70
C ASP A 270 -19.64 -4.28 22.03
N LYS A 271 -19.61 -4.57 20.72
CA LYS A 271 -20.50 -5.64 20.26
C LYS A 271 -19.99 -6.90 20.93
N SER A 272 -20.56 -7.24 22.08
CA SER A 272 -20.19 -8.44 22.82
C SER A 272 -20.03 -9.56 21.82
N LYS A 273 -18.80 -10.09 21.70
CA LYS A 273 -18.57 -11.29 20.90
C LYS A 273 -19.40 -12.35 21.62
N LYS A 274 -20.65 -12.57 21.19
CA LYS A 274 -21.49 -13.65 21.73
C LYS A 274 -20.65 -14.92 21.66
N SER A 275 -20.21 -15.36 22.83
CA SER A 275 -19.44 -16.59 22.96
C SER A 275 -20.34 -17.69 22.45
N TYR A 276 -19.81 -18.54 21.58
CA TYR A 276 -20.56 -19.73 21.13
C TYR A 276 -20.55 -20.84 22.17
N LEU A 277 -19.84 -20.61 23.29
CA LEU A 277 -19.74 -21.54 24.40
C LEU A 277 -20.98 -21.42 25.26
N SER A 278 -21.51 -22.57 25.67
CA SER A 278 -22.59 -22.63 26.66
C SER A 278 -22.10 -22.16 28.03
N GLU A 279 -23.03 -21.72 28.87
CA GLU A 279 -22.74 -21.35 30.27
C GLU A 279 -22.07 -22.49 31.03
N LYS A 280 -22.48 -23.73 30.75
CA LYS A 280 -21.84 -24.94 31.28
C LYS A 280 -20.35 -25.00 30.93
N THR A 281 -19.99 -24.77 29.66
CA THR A 281 -18.58 -24.78 29.22
C THR A 281 -17.78 -23.65 29.84
N LEU A 282 -18.38 -22.46 29.99
CA LEU A 282 -17.75 -21.32 30.64
C LEU A 282 -17.46 -21.61 32.12
N LYS A 283 -18.42 -22.19 32.84
CA LYS A 283 -18.27 -22.60 34.24
C LYS A 283 -17.14 -23.62 34.40
N LEU A 284 -17.08 -24.65 33.55
CA LEU A 284 -15.99 -25.64 33.58
C LEU A 284 -14.60 -25.03 33.33
N ILE A 285 -14.51 -24.02 32.45
CA ILE A 285 -13.26 -23.29 32.19
C ILE A 285 -12.85 -22.47 33.42
N GLU A 286 -13.82 -21.84 34.08
CA GLU A 286 -13.61 -21.06 35.30
C GLU A 286 -13.19 -21.95 36.48
N ASP A 287 -13.87 -23.08 36.68
CA ASP A 287 -13.52 -24.08 37.71
C ASP A 287 -12.08 -24.58 37.51
N ARG A 288 -11.68 -24.89 36.26
CA ARG A 288 -10.30 -25.28 35.95
C ARG A 288 -9.31 -24.15 36.22
N ARG A 289 -9.68 -22.90 35.94
CA ARG A 289 -8.83 -21.73 36.18
C ARG A 289 -8.58 -21.54 37.68
N ASN A 290 -9.62 -21.67 38.50
CA ASN A 290 -9.55 -21.56 39.95
C ASN A 290 -8.65 -22.65 40.54
N LEU A 291 -8.74 -23.88 40.05
CA LEU A 291 -7.84 -24.97 40.46
C LEU A 291 -6.38 -24.76 40.05
N LEU A 292 -6.12 -24.19 38.87
CA LEU A 292 -4.77 -23.84 38.41
C LEU A 292 -4.14 -22.70 39.23
N SER A 293 -4.96 -21.78 39.75
CA SER A 293 -4.53 -20.68 40.61
C SER A 293 -4.27 -21.09 42.07
N SER A 294 -4.68 -22.29 42.48
CA SER A 294 -4.48 -22.80 43.84
C SER A 294 -3.03 -23.27 44.10
N LYS A 295 -2.56 -23.16 45.36
CA LYS A 295 -1.17 -23.51 45.75
C LYS A 295 -0.88 -25.03 45.76
N ASN A 296 -1.90 -25.90 45.69
CA ASN A 296 -1.77 -27.36 45.81
C ASN A 296 -1.72 -28.08 44.44
N LYS A 297 -0.66 -27.84 43.66
CA LYS A 297 -0.53 -28.35 42.28
C LYS A 297 -0.53 -29.89 42.14
N LYS A 298 0.06 -30.62 43.10
CA LYS A 298 0.15 -32.10 43.04
C LYS A 298 -1.17 -32.82 43.34
N ALA A 299 -1.97 -32.31 44.28
CA ALA A 299 -3.28 -32.89 44.61
C ALA A 299 -4.32 -32.66 43.51
N ASN A 300 -4.26 -31.50 42.85
CA ASN A 300 -5.28 -31.07 41.89
C ASN A 300 -5.04 -31.59 40.47
N GLN A 301 -3.94 -32.30 40.22
CA GLN A 301 -3.57 -32.78 38.89
C GLN A 301 -4.63 -33.72 38.27
N LYS A 302 -5.19 -34.63 39.08
CA LYS A 302 -6.24 -35.56 38.65
C LYS A 302 -7.55 -34.83 38.32
N GLU A 303 -7.89 -33.84 39.13
CA GLU A 303 -9.11 -33.04 38.96
C GLU A 303 -9.02 -32.09 37.75
N ILE A 304 -7.87 -31.46 37.54
CA ILE A 304 -7.57 -30.64 36.34
C ILE A 304 -7.64 -31.49 35.07
N SER A 305 -7.16 -32.74 35.12
CA SER A 305 -7.27 -33.68 34.00
C SER A 305 -8.73 -34.03 33.69
N ASN A 306 -9.53 -34.33 34.73
CA ASN A 306 -10.95 -34.63 34.59
C ASN A 306 -11.73 -33.43 34.02
N LEU A 307 -11.52 -32.23 34.57
CA LEU A 307 -12.12 -30.99 34.04
C LEU A 307 -11.68 -30.71 32.61
N SER A 308 -10.42 -30.99 32.26
CA SER A 308 -9.95 -30.84 30.87
C SER A 308 -10.64 -31.81 29.91
N ASN A 309 -11.01 -33.01 30.36
CA ASN A 309 -11.83 -33.94 29.58
C ASN A 309 -13.26 -33.41 29.40
N GLN A 310 -13.89 -32.97 30.49
CA GLN A 310 -15.25 -32.41 30.46
C GLN A 310 -15.34 -31.15 29.60
N ILE A 311 -14.34 -30.26 29.66
CA ILE A 311 -14.24 -29.08 28.79
C ILE A 311 -14.14 -29.52 27.33
N ARG A 312 -13.28 -30.50 26.99
CA ARG A 312 -13.14 -30.98 25.61
C ARG A 312 -14.44 -31.55 25.07
N GLU A 313 -15.19 -32.31 25.86
CA GLU A 313 -16.50 -32.83 25.46
C GLU A 313 -17.55 -31.72 25.30
N SER A 314 -17.64 -30.80 26.27
CA SER A 314 -18.59 -29.69 26.22
C SER A 314 -18.31 -28.77 25.03
N MET A 315 -17.05 -28.46 24.75
CA MET A 315 -16.61 -27.70 23.57
C MET A 315 -16.98 -28.39 22.25
N ARG A 316 -16.90 -29.73 22.18
CA ARG A 316 -17.34 -30.47 20.99
C ARG A 316 -18.85 -30.36 20.78
N LYS A 317 -19.63 -30.46 21.85
CA LYS A 317 -21.10 -30.29 21.80
C LYS A 317 -21.48 -28.87 21.36
N ASP A 318 -20.85 -27.85 21.95
CA ASP A 318 -21.07 -26.44 21.60
C ASP A 318 -20.72 -26.16 20.12
N ARG A 319 -19.61 -26.71 19.63
CA ARG A 319 -19.22 -26.60 18.20
C ARG A 319 -20.23 -27.28 17.28
N ARG A 320 -20.75 -28.45 17.65
CA ARG A 320 -21.76 -29.18 16.86
C ARG A 320 -23.06 -28.39 16.80
N LYS A 321 -23.56 -27.94 17.95
CA LYS A 321 -24.78 -27.12 18.04
C LYS A 321 -24.65 -25.86 17.19
N ARG A 322 -23.56 -25.11 17.37
CA ARG A 322 -23.25 -23.93 16.54
C ARG A 322 -23.27 -24.24 15.05
N ARG A 323 -22.67 -25.35 14.61
CA ARG A 323 -22.61 -25.73 13.20
C ARG A 323 -24.02 -25.97 12.65
N ILE A 324 -24.87 -26.66 13.40
CA ILE A 324 -26.27 -26.93 13.02
C ILE A 324 -27.04 -25.60 12.96
N ASP A 325 -27.02 -24.81 14.03
CA ASP A 325 -27.73 -23.52 14.10
C ASP A 325 -27.30 -22.58 12.97
N THR A 326 -26.00 -22.54 12.64
CA THR A 326 -25.49 -21.70 11.54
C THR A 326 -26.01 -22.19 10.19
N LEU A 327 -26.05 -23.51 9.96
CA LEU A 327 -26.57 -24.07 8.71
C LEU A 327 -28.07 -23.80 8.57
N GLU A 328 -28.86 -24.07 9.60
CA GLU A 328 -30.31 -23.83 9.61
C GLU A 328 -30.65 -22.35 9.37
N ASN A 329 -29.96 -21.44 10.05
CA ASN A 329 -30.18 -20.00 9.85
C ASN A 329 -29.92 -19.53 8.41
N HIS A 330 -28.88 -20.06 7.76
CA HIS A 330 -28.55 -19.67 6.39
C HIS A 330 -29.43 -20.37 5.34
N ILE A 331 -29.86 -21.61 5.60
CA ILE A 331 -30.86 -22.31 4.78
C ILE A 331 -32.17 -21.54 4.82
N ASN A 332 -32.68 -21.20 6.01
CA ASN A 332 -33.96 -20.50 6.18
C ASN A 332 -33.94 -19.07 5.61
N ARG A 333 -32.80 -18.37 5.65
CA ARG A 333 -32.68 -17.00 5.16
C ARG A 333 -32.37 -16.86 3.67
N THR A 334 -31.57 -17.77 3.12
CA THR A 334 -30.98 -17.58 1.78
C THR A 334 -31.03 -18.81 0.88
N GLY A 335 -31.50 -19.95 1.38
CA GLY A 335 -31.53 -21.22 0.64
C GLY A 335 -30.15 -21.82 0.31
N GLY A 336 -29.05 -21.18 0.72
CA GLY A 336 -27.70 -21.52 0.27
C GLY A 336 -26.72 -21.84 1.40
N THR A 337 -26.04 -22.99 1.32
CA THR A 337 -25.08 -23.46 2.34
C THR A 337 -23.68 -22.86 2.21
N ARG A 338 -23.36 -22.26 1.06
CA ARG A 338 -22.01 -21.71 0.76
C ARG A 338 -21.60 -20.59 1.69
N LYS A 339 -22.52 -19.70 2.07
CA LYS A 339 -22.27 -18.60 3.03
C LYS A 339 -22.08 -19.12 4.45
N ALA A 340 -22.87 -20.13 4.85
CA ALA A 340 -22.72 -20.80 6.15
C ALA A 340 -21.33 -21.44 6.32
N LEU A 341 -20.86 -22.17 5.29
CA LEU A 341 -19.55 -22.80 5.31
C LEU A 341 -18.40 -21.78 5.37
N LYS A 342 -18.55 -20.63 4.71
CA LYS A 342 -17.57 -19.54 4.78
C LYS A 342 -17.50 -18.95 6.20
N GLU A 343 -18.64 -18.69 6.84
CA GLU A 343 -18.69 -18.17 8.21
C GLU A 343 -18.06 -19.13 9.23
N LEU A 344 -18.32 -20.44 9.08
CA LEU A 344 -17.72 -21.47 9.93
C LEU A 344 -16.19 -21.58 9.73
N ARG A 345 -15.68 -21.35 8.51
CA ARG A 345 -14.23 -21.37 8.19
C ARG A 345 -13.49 -20.14 8.71
N GLU A 346 -14.06 -18.94 8.56
CA GLU A 346 -13.40 -17.68 8.96
C GLU A 346 -13.19 -17.59 10.48
N ARG A 347 -14.10 -18.15 11.27
CA ARG A 347 -13.98 -18.12 12.74
C ARG A 347 -13.09 -19.22 13.31
N GLY A 348 -12.81 -20.30 12.57
CA GLY A 348 -11.86 -21.33 13.00
C GLY A 348 -10.41 -20.83 13.10
N LYS A 349 -10.05 -19.79 12.35
CA LYS A 349 -8.69 -19.20 12.36
C LYS A 349 -8.41 -18.31 13.58
N ASN A 350 -9.45 -17.80 14.26
CA ASN A 350 -9.29 -16.85 15.37
C ASN A 350 -9.38 -17.50 16.77
N GLY A 351 -9.50 -18.83 16.86
CA GLY A 351 -9.74 -19.56 18.10
C GLY A 351 -8.50 -20.12 18.82
N TYR A 352 -7.29 -19.89 18.31
CA TYR A 352 -6.03 -20.42 18.86
C TYR A 352 -5.08 -19.34 19.41
N ARG A 353 -5.63 -18.20 19.84
CA ARG A 353 -4.87 -17.16 20.55
C ARG A 353 -5.66 -16.65 21.73
N SER A 354 -5.54 -17.37 22.85
CA SER A 354 -5.80 -16.87 24.20
C SER A 354 -5.14 -17.82 25.18
#